data_AF-A0A354IV68-F1
#
_entry.id   AF-A0A354IV68-F1
#
_cell.length_a   1.000
_cell.length_b   1.000
_cell.length_c   1.000
_cell.angle_alpha   90.00
_cell.angle_beta   90.00
_cell.angle_gamma   90.00
#
_symmetry.space_group_name_H-M   'P 1'
#
loop_
_entity.id
_entity.type
_entity.pdbx_description
1 polymer ?
#
loop_
_entity_poly.entity_id
_entity_poly.type
_entity_poly.pdbx_seq_one_letter_code
_entity_poly.pdbx_strand_id
1 'polypeptide(L)' 'MTQAVSQAMPQAAAPVRRTRPPKRKTRITIYLDDEVLNEFRTLSERLGTGYQTLINAALRTRLANAKPDIGLV' A
#
# COMPACT_ATOMS: atom_id res chain seq x y z
N MET A 1 -37.00 33.44 -33.85
CA MET A 1 -37.12 32.17 -33.10
C MET A 1 -35.71 31.69 -32.81
N THR A 2 -35.26 31.90 -31.58
CA THR A 2 -33.92 31.61 -31.03
C THR A 2 -33.96 30.28 -30.29
N GLN A 3 -32.95 29.42 -30.48
CA GLN A 3 -32.42 28.37 -29.57
C GLN A 3 -31.74 27.27 -30.42
N ALA A 4 -30.69 26.57 -30.01
CA ALA A 4 -29.81 26.64 -28.85
C ALA A 4 -28.52 25.93 -29.26
N VAL A 5 -27.36 26.56 -29.05
CA VAL A 5 -26.07 25.90 -29.22
C VAL A 5 -25.80 25.11 -27.94
N SER A 6 -25.92 23.79 -28.00
CA SER A 6 -25.46 22.87 -26.95
C SER A 6 -23.96 23.01 -26.78
N GLN A 7 -23.54 23.79 -25.78
CA GLN A 7 -22.16 23.82 -25.32
C GLN A 7 -21.93 22.64 -24.38
N ALA A 8 -21.24 21.62 -24.88
CA ALA A 8 -20.67 20.57 -24.04
C ALA A 8 -19.43 21.13 -23.32
N MET A 9 -19.52 21.26 -22.00
CA MET A 9 -18.38 21.59 -21.15
C MET A 9 -17.45 20.36 -21.04
N PRO A 10 -16.15 20.45 -21.37
CA PRO A 10 -15.20 19.44 -20.95
C PRO A 10 -15.00 19.57 -19.43
N GLN A 11 -15.37 18.51 -18.73
CA GLN A 11 -15.25 18.33 -17.30
C GLN A 11 -13.80 18.59 -16.87
N ALA A 12 -13.59 19.64 -16.06
CA ALA A 12 -12.28 19.98 -15.52
C ALA A 12 -11.76 18.82 -14.66
N ALA A 13 -10.76 18.09 -15.17
CA ALA A 13 -10.09 17.01 -14.47
C ALA A 13 -9.44 17.55 -13.19
N ALA A 14 -9.88 17.04 -12.05
CA ALA A 14 -9.32 17.36 -10.74
C ALA A 14 -7.80 17.08 -10.71
N PRO A 15 -7.00 17.88 -9.98
CA PRO A 15 -5.56 17.69 -9.92
C PRO A 15 -5.24 16.34 -9.27
N VAL A 16 -4.65 15.43 -10.06
CA VAL A 16 -4.08 14.17 -9.56
C VAL A 16 -2.98 14.55 -8.57
N ARG A 17 -3.31 14.57 -7.28
CA ARG A 17 -2.34 14.78 -6.20
C ARG A 17 -1.36 13.62 -6.26
N ARG A 18 -0.25 13.82 -6.97
CA ARG A 18 0.87 12.87 -7.01
C ARG A 18 1.46 12.81 -5.61
N THR A 19 0.92 11.93 -4.78
CA THR A 19 1.51 11.54 -3.51
C THR A 19 2.89 10.98 -3.82
N ARG A 20 3.94 11.72 -3.44
CA ARG A 20 5.31 11.24 -3.54
C ARG A 20 5.38 9.86 -2.87
N PRO A 21 5.98 8.85 -3.53
CA PRO A 21 6.10 7.54 -2.91
C PRO A 21 6.84 7.68 -1.57
N PRO A 22 6.37 7.03 -0.51
CA PRO A 22 7.09 7.00 0.76
C PRO A 22 8.52 6.48 0.51
N LYS A 23 9.52 7.27 0.89
CA LYS A 23 10.95 6.90 0.74
C LYS A 23 11.15 5.49 1.30
N ARG A 24 11.81 4.61 0.51
CA ARG A 24 12.19 3.22 0.87
C ARG A 24 11.04 2.19 0.93
N LYS A 25 9.86 2.45 0.35
CA LYS A 25 8.78 1.47 0.24
C LYS A 25 8.39 1.26 -1.22
N THR A 26 8.46 0.01 -1.67
CA THR A 26 8.01 -0.40 -3.02
C THR A 26 6.59 -0.92 -2.93
N ARG A 27 5.69 -0.48 -3.83
CA ARG A 27 4.37 -1.07 -3.98
C ARG A 27 4.52 -2.37 -4.77
N ILE A 28 4.08 -3.47 -4.19
CA ILE A 28 4.08 -4.80 -4.82
C ILE A 28 2.66 -5.35 -4.80
N THR A 29 2.35 -6.21 -5.76
CA THR A 29 1.14 -7.04 -5.76
C THR A 29 1.57 -8.47 -5.46
N ILE A 30 1.08 -9.01 -4.35
CA ILE A 30 1.36 -10.39 -3.93
C ILE A 30 0.04 -11.05 -3.54
N TYR A 31 -0.07 -12.36 -3.75
CA TYR A 31 -1.09 -13.15 -3.09
C TYR A 31 -0.63 -13.44 -1.66
N LEU A 32 -1.54 -13.28 -0.70
CA LEU A 32 -1.33 -13.62 0.70
C LEU A 32 -2.55 -14.41 1.14
N ASP A 33 -2.34 -15.45 1.93
CA ASP A 33 -3.44 -16.29 2.41
C ASP A 33 -4.42 -15.46 3.24
N ASP A 34 -5.72 -15.75 3.08
CA ASP A 34 -6.79 -15.03 3.75
C ASP A 34 -6.69 -15.16 5.28
N GLU A 35 -6.27 -16.33 5.77
CA GLU A 35 -6.03 -16.58 7.19
C GLU A 35 -4.95 -15.65 7.75
N VAL A 36 -3.85 -15.46 7.02
CA VAL A 36 -2.74 -14.59 7.41
C VAL A 36 -3.22 -13.15 7.44
N LEU A 37 -3.96 -12.70 6.43
CA LEU A 37 -4.51 -11.35 6.38
C LEU A 37 -5.49 -11.09 7.53
N ASN A 38 -6.33 -12.06 7.87
CA ASN A 38 -7.30 -11.95 8.96
C ASN A 38 -6.60 -11.83 10.31
N GLU A 39 -5.62 -12.68 10.60
CA GLU A 39 -4.84 -12.62 11.85
C GLU A 39 -4.14 -11.27 12.02
N PHE A 40 -3.48 -10.78 10.96
CA PHE A 40 -2.83 -9.47 11.01
C PHE A 40 -3.82 -8.32 11.16
N ARG A 41 -5.04 -8.45 10.63
CA ARG A 41 -6.11 -7.45 10.83
C ARG A 41 -6.55 -7.40 12.29
N THR A 42 -6.87 -8.55 12.90
CA THR A 42 -7.23 -8.62 14.32
C THR A 42 -6.11 -8.11 15.22
N LEU A 43 -4.85 -8.45 14.90
CA LEU A 43 -3.68 -7.96 15.63
C LEU A 43 -3.51 -6.44 15.48
N SER A 44 -3.78 -5.91 14.28
CA SER A 44 -3.70 -4.48 13.97
C SER A 44 -4.72 -3.66 14.77
N GLU A 45 -5.94 -4.18 14.94
CA GLU A 45 -7.00 -3.57 15.74
C GLU A 45 -6.63 -3.53 17.22
N ARG A 46 -6.04 -4.61 17.75
CA ARG A 46 -5.60 -4.69 19.15
C ARG A 46 -4.43 -3.75 19.45
N LEU A 47 -3.48 -3.63 18.52
CA LEU A 47 -2.27 -2.81 18.70
C LEU A 47 -2.45 -1.35 18.27
N GLY A 48 -3.55 -1.01 17.59
CA GLY A 48 -3.77 0.32 17.04
C GLY A 48 -2.77 0.72 15.94
N THR A 49 -2.14 -0.26 15.26
CA THR A 49 -1.22 -0.02 14.14
C THR A 49 -1.79 -0.61 12.86
N GLY A 50 -1.26 -0.27 11.68
CA GLY A 50 -1.76 -0.83 10.42
C GLY A 50 -1.32 -2.28 10.20
N TYR A 51 -2.21 -3.14 9.67
CA TYR A 51 -1.88 -4.54 9.33
C TYR A 51 -0.66 -4.65 8.40
N GLN A 52 -0.50 -3.71 7.46
CA GLN A 52 0.67 -3.69 6.56
C GLN A 52 1.99 -3.42 7.31
N THR A 53 1.94 -2.64 8.39
CA THR A 53 3.11 -2.40 9.24
C THR A 53 3.51 -3.67 9.97
N LEU A 54 2.52 -4.42 10.50
CA LEU A 54 2.76 -5.69 11.19
C LEU A 54 3.32 -6.76 10.26
N ILE A 55 2.76 -6.89 9.06
CA ILE A 55 3.27 -7.81 8.04
C ILE A 55 4.74 -7.48 7.73
N ASN A 56 5.06 -6.20 7.48
CA ASN A 56 6.44 -5.80 7.23
C ASN A 56 7.37 -6.04 8.43
N ALA A 57 6.89 -5.85 9.65
CA ALA A 57 7.67 -6.15 10.85
C ALA A 57 7.96 -7.65 10.97
N ALA A 58 6.95 -8.51 10.75
CA ALA A 58 7.12 -9.96 10.73
C ALA A 58 8.12 -10.41 9.66
N LEU A 59 8.01 -9.88 8.44
CA LEU A 59 8.97 -10.14 7.36
C LEU A 59 10.39 -9.71 7.73
N ARG A 60 10.57 -8.54 8.37
CA ARG A 60 11.89 -8.08 8.85
C ARG A 60 12.46 -8.98 9.93
N THR A 61 11.66 -9.40 10.90
CA THR A 61 12.09 -10.35 11.95
C THR A 61 12.51 -11.67 11.33
N ARG A 62 11.75 -12.18 10.35
CA ARG A 62 12.14 -13.39 9.62
C ARG A 62 13.45 -13.20 8.86
N LEU A 63 13.66 -12.07 8.18
CA LEU A 63 14.92 -11.77 7.49
C LEU A 63 16.11 -11.56 8.43
N ALA A 64 15.89 -10.99 9.62
CA ALA A 64 16.92 -10.85 10.65
C ALA A 64 17.35 -12.23 11.19
N ASN A 65 16.38 -13.12 11.42
CA ASN A 65 16.62 -14.48 11.88
C ASN A 65 17.14 -15.40 10.76
N ALA A 66 16.77 -15.10 9.52
CA ALA A 66 17.20 -15.81 8.33
C ALA A 66 18.44 -15.18 7.69
N LYS A 67 19.08 -14.17 8.30
CA LYS A 67 20.36 -13.66 7.82
C LYS A 67 21.30 -14.85 7.77
N PRO A 68 21.61 -15.40 6.58
CA PRO A 68 22.70 -16.32 6.50
C PRO A 68 23.92 -15.43 6.79
N ASP A 69 24.89 -15.97 7.50
CA ASP A 69 26.24 -15.48 7.42
C ASP A 69 26.73 -15.67 5.98
N ILE A 70 26.17 -14.91 5.02
CA ILE A 70 26.76 -14.73 3.72
C ILE A 70 27.85 -13.72 3.96
N GLY A 71 28.97 -14.25 4.46
CA GLY A 71 30.25 -13.59 4.47
C GLY A 71 30.56 -13.17 3.04
N LEU A 72 30.36 -11.88 2.77
CA LEU A 72 31.02 -11.22 1.67
C LEU A 72 31.88 -10.11 2.29
N VAL A 73 33.14 -10.52 2.48
CA VAL A 73 34.37 -9.73 2.34
C VAL A 73 34.21 -8.35 1.71
#